data_AF-A0A973W2L9-F1
#
_entry.id   AF-A0A973W2L9-F1
#
_cell.length_a   1.000
_cell.length_b   1.000
_cell.length_c   1.000
_cell.angle_alpha   90.00
_cell.angle_beta   90.00
_cell.angle_gamma   90.00
#
_symmetry.space_group_name_H-M   'P 1'
#
loop_
_entity.id
_entity.type
_entity.pdbx_description
1 polymer ?
#
loop_
_entity_poly.entity_id
_entity_poly.type
_entity_poly.pdbx_seq_one_letter_code
_entity_poly.pdbx_strand_id
1 'polypeptide(L)'
;MKILYQYVAPKVGAKIRLIEGTAFVPATPFQPATERRAFAVTLDIPGEYATFERYHDVEYAAGAFISTCEMFGDVMMRNQVVFVP
;
A
#
# COMPACT_ATOMS: atom_id res chain seq x y z
N MET A 1 2.48 -10.39 -6.42
CA MET A 1 2.47 -9.20 -5.53
C MET A 1 3.85 -8.60 -5.54
N LYS A 2 3.97 -7.32 -5.87
CA LYS A 2 5.21 -6.55 -5.98
C LYS A 2 5.13 -5.39 -4.99
N ILE A 3 6.16 -5.18 -4.17
CA ILE A 3 6.24 -3.97 -3.33
C ILE A 3 6.72 -2.83 -4.23
N LEU A 4 6.00 -1.72 -4.27
CA LEU A 4 6.41 -0.51 -4.99
C LEU A 4 7.21 0.42 -4.09
N TYR A 5 6.71 0.65 -2.88
CA TYR A 5 7.34 1.54 -1.89
C TYR A 5 7.31 0.91 -0.52
N GLN A 6 8.34 1.19 0.27
CA GLN A 6 8.41 0.83 1.67
C GLN A 6 8.91 2.00 2.50
N TYR A 7 8.26 2.21 3.64
CA TYR A 7 8.68 3.12 4.71
C TYR A 7 8.75 2.36 6.03
N VAL A 8 9.76 2.65 6.83
CA VAL A 8 9.89 2.11 8.19
C VAL A 8 9.91 3.28 9.15
N ALA A 9 8.84 3.39 9.95
CA ALA A 9 8.69 4.43 10.95
C ALA A 9 9.70 4.19 12.10
N PRO A 10 10.66 5.10 12.35
CA PRO A 10 11.73 4.86 13.31
C PRO A 10 11.26 4.88 14.77
N LYS A 11 10.14 5.58 15.08
CA LYS A 11 9.63 5.71 16.46
C LYS A 11 8.93 4.45 16.96
N VAL A 12 8.08 3.86 16.12
CA VAL A 12 7.22 2.71 16.45
C VAL A 12 7.67 1.42 15.78
N GLY A 13 8.64 1.47 14.88
CA GLY A 13 9.08 0.31 14.09
C GLY A 13 8.05 -0.15 13.05
N ALA A 14 7.01 0.65 12.80
CA ALA A 14 5.95 0.32 11.86
C ALA A 14 6.48 0.25 10.43
N LYS A 15 6.16 -0.83 9.71
CA LYS A 15 6.51 -1.01 8.31
C LYS A 15 5.28 -0.72 7.46
N ILE A 16 5.35 0.35 6.68
CA ILE A 16 4.32 0.73 5.74
C ILE A 16 4.79 0.35 4.34
N ARG A 17 3.97 -0.37 3.58
CA ARG A 17 4.32 -0.79 2.21
C ARG A 17 3.17 -0.51 1.27
N LEU A 18 3.48 0.07 0.11
CA LEU A 18 2.59 0.08 -1.03
C LEU A 18 2.91 -1.13 -1.91
N ILE A 19 1.91 -1.97 -2.17
CA ILE A 19 2.05 -3.24 -2.89
C ILE A 19 1.15 -3.20 -4.13
N GLU A 20 1.69 -3.55 -5.28
CA GLU A 20 0.95 -3.83 -6.51
C GLU A 20 0.64 -5.34 -6.60
N GLY A 21 -0.59 -5.65 -6.95
CA GLY A 21 -1.06 -7.00 -7.23
C GLY A 21 -2.10 -6.98 -8.34
N THR A 22 -2.75 -8.12 -8.49
CA THR A 22 -3.91 -8.27 -9.38
C THR A 22 -5.13 -8.57 -8.53
N ALA A 23 -6.24 -7.91 -8.83
CA ALA A 23 -7.55 -8.25 -8.31
C ALA A 23 -8.35 -8.91 -9.43
N PHE A 24 -8.94 -10.06 -9.11
CA PHE A 24 -9.89 -10.71 -9.98
C PHE A 24 -11.23 -10.00 -9.87
N VAL A 25 -11.72 -9.47 -10.99
CA VAL A 25 -13.09 -8.96 -11.11
C VAL A 25 -13.94 -10.09 -11.68
N PRO A 26 -14.90 -10.62 -10.91
CA PRO A 26 -15.74 -11.72 -11.38
C PRO A 26 -16.58 -11.28 -12.58
N ALA A 27 -16.91 -12.25 -13.44
CA ALA A 27 -17.78 -12.00 -14.58
C ALA A 27 -19.16 -11.52 -14.11
N THR A 28 -19.72 -10.57 -14.83
CA THR A 28 -21.13 -10.19 -14.75
C THR A 28 -21.82 -10.59 -16.06
N PRO A 29 -23.16 -10.62 -16.13
CA PRO A 29 -23.87 -10.92 -17.38
C PRO A 29 -23.52 -9.99 -18.55
N PHE A 30 -22.90 -8.84 -18.28
CA PHE A 30 -22.56 -7.82 -19.26
C PHE A 30 -21.05 -7.66 -19.49
N GLN A 31 -20.20 -8.30 -18.67
CA GLN A 31 -18.75 -8.15 -18.74
C GLN A 31 -18.04 -9.45 -18.35
N PRO A 32 -17.06 -9.93 -19.15
CA PRO A 32 -16.30 -11.12 -18.81
C PRO A 32 -15.44 -10.89 -17.56
N ALA A 33 -15.05 -11.99 -16.90
CA ALA A 33 -14.10 -11.94 -15.82
C ALA A 33 -12.79 -11.33 -16.31
N THR A 34 -12.24 -10.39 -15.54
CA THR A 34 -11.01 -9.70 -15.90
C THR A 34 -10.10 -9.57 -14.69
N GLU A 35 -8.80 -9.74 -14.92
CA GLU A 35 -7.79 -9.35 -13.95
C GLU A 35 -7.48 -7.87 -14.14
N ARG A 36 -7.55 -7.11 -13.05
CA ARG A 36 -7.17 -5.70 -13.05
C ARG A 36 -6.01 -5.50 -12.07
N ARG A 37 -5.17 -4.51 -12.37
CA ARG A 37 -4.17 -4.05 -11.39
C ARG A 37 -4.91 -3.57 -10.14
N ALA A 38 -4.36 -3.94 -9.01
CA ALA A 38 -4.84 -3.51 -7.71
C ALA A 38 -3.64 -3.11 -6.87
N PHE A 39 -3.82 -2.08 -6.07
CA PHE A 39 -2.80 -1.58 -5.18
C PHE A 39 -3.28 -1.75 -3.76
N ALA A 40 -2.35 -1.92 -2.83
CA ALA A 40 -2.69 -1.98 -1.44
C ALA A 40 -1.63 -1.39 -0.55
N VAL A 41 -2.09 -0.67 0.47
CA VAL A 41 -1.23 -0.18 1.54
C VAL A 41 -1.34 -1.17 2.69
N THR A 42 -0.19 -1.72 3.10
CA THR A 42 -0.06 -2.53 4.31
C THR A 42 0.64 -1.72 5.38
N LEU A 43 0.15 -1.80 6.61
CA LEU A 43 0.80 -1.26 7.80
C LEU A 43 1.01 -2.42 8.76
N ASP A 44 2.27 -2.66 9.13
CA ASP A 44 2.69 -3.73 10.04
C ASP A 44 3.38 -3.08 11.24
N ILE A 45 2.68 -3.07 12.38
CA ILE A 45 3.18 -2.53 13.64
C ILE A 45 3.59 -3.71 14.54
N PRO A 46 4.81 -3.74 15.09
CA PRO A 46 5.22 -4.81 15.99
C PRO A 46 4.27 -4.94 17.19
N GLY A 47 3.61 -6.10 17.32
CA GLY A 47 2.67 -6.38 18.40
C GLY A 47 1.21 -6.04 18.10
N GLU A 48 0.89 -5.50 16.93
CA GLU A 48 -0.48 -5.27 16.46
C GLU A 48 -0.80 -6.05 15.18
N TYR A 49 -2.07 -6.07 14.79
CA TYR A 49 -2.51 -6.67 13.53
C TYR A 49 -2.17 -5.76 12.36
N ALA A 50 -1.70 -6.36 11.27
CA ALA A 50 -1.45 -5.60 10.05
C ALA A 50 -2.78 -5.10 9.45
N THR A 51 -2.87 -3.79 9.21
CA THR A 51 -4.01 -3.21 8.49
C THR A 51 -3.73 -3.16 7.00
N PHE A 52 -4.80 -3.21 6.21
CA PHE A 52 -4.72 -3.36 4.78
C PHE A 52 -5.85 -2.63 4.08
N GLU A 53 -5.50 -1.67 3.22
CA GLU A 53 -6.45 -0.94 2.38
C GLU A 53 -6.17 -1.23 0.90
N ARG A 54 -7.22 -1.52 0.13
CA ARG A 54 -7.13 -1.79 -1.33
C ARG A 54 -7.59 -0.60 -2.14
N TYR A 55 -6.88 -0.33 -3.23
CA TYR A 55 -7.20 0.69 -4.21
C TYR A 55 -7.14 0.13 -5.62
N HIS A 56 -7.99 0.66 -6.50
CA HIS A 56 -7.99 0.31 -7.92
C HIS A 56 -7.03 1.16 -8.76
N ASP A 57 -6.52 2.26 -8.18
CA ASP A 57 -5.69 3.25 -8.86
C ASP A 57 -4.41 3.51 -8.04
N VAL A 58 -3.29 3.66 -8.74
CA VAL A 58 -1.97 3.88 -8.14
C VAL A 58 -1.85 5.26 -7.49
N GLU A 59 -2.50 6.27 -8.04
CA GLU A 59 -2.42 7.64 -7.53
C GLU A 59 -3.10 7.75 -6.18
N TYR A 60 -4.30 7.17 -6.07
CA TYR A 60 -5.03 7.07 -4.80
C TYR A 60 -4.26 6.23 -3.77
N ALA A 61 -3.67 5.11 -4.20
CA ALA A 61 -2.87 4.27 -3.31
C ALA A 61 -1.59 4.96 -2.82
N ALA A 62 -0.96 5.77 -3.67
CA ALA A 62 0.20 6.57 -3.31
C ALA A 62 -0.18 7.69 -2.33
N GLY A 63 -1.31 8.36 -2.54
CA GLY A 63 -1.85 9.35 -1.60
C GLY A 63 -2.11 8.74 -0.22
N ALA A 64 -2.78 7.58 -0.17
CA ALA A 64 -3.03 6.89 1.09
C ALA A 64 -1.76 6.36 1.78
N PHE A 65 -0.78 5.89 0.99
CA PHE A 65 0.54 5.53 1.51
C PHE A 65 1.21 6.71 2.19
N ILE A 66 1.20 7.89 1.55
CA ILE A 66 1.76 9.14 2.10
C ILE A 66 1.03 9.50 3.39
N SER A 67 -0.30 9.54 3.39
CA SER A 67 -1.08 9.88 4.58
C SER A 67 -0.83 8.90 5.74
N THR A 68 -0.68 7.61 5.46
CA THR A 68 -0.37 6.60 6.48
C THR A 68 1.05 6.81 7.03
N CYS A 69 2.02 7.13 6.16
CA CYS A 69 3.38 7.44 6.60
C CYS A 69 3.43 8.70 7.47
N GLU A 70 2.64 9.74 7.17
CA GLU A 70 2.54 10.94 8.02
C GLU A 70 1.84 10.67 9.35
N MET A 71 0.85 9.77 9.38
CA MET A 71 0.11 9.42 10.59
C MET A 71 0.94 8.63 11.60
N PHE A 72 1.75 7.67 11.12
CA PHE A 72 2.55 6.78 11.96
C PHE A 72 4.04 7.17 12.03
N GLY A 73 4.48 8.07 11.16
CA GLY A 73 5.81 8.66 11.13
C GLY A 73 5.87 10.06 11.74
N ASP A 74 7.01 10.72 11.56
CA ASP A 74 7.13 12.18 11.68
C ASP A 74 7.08 12.78 10.27
N VAL A 75 7.32 14.09 10.09
CA VAL A 75 7.46 14.71 8.75
C VAL A 75 8.33 13.83 7.85
N MET A 76 7.73 13.23 6.82
CA MET A 76 8.42 12.31 5.92
C MET A 76 9.60 13.01 5.25
N MET A 77 10.82 12.60 5.59
CA MET A 77 12.00 13.05 4.85
C MET A 77 12.14 12.23 3.58
N ARG A 78 12.47 12.89 2.46
CA ARG A 78 12.54 12.32 1.10
C ARG A 78 13.41 11.06 0.97
N ASN A 79 14.32 10.82 1.91
CA ASN A 79 15.25 9.68 1.91
C ASN A 79 14.77 8.46 2.74
N GLN A 80 13.58 8.52 3.35
CA GLN A 80 13.06 7.44 4.19
C GLN A 80 12.11 6.49 3.44
N VAL A 81 11.65 6.88 2.25
CA VAL A 81 10.84 6.03 1.36
C VAL A 81 11.77 5.34 0.38
N VAL A 82 11.79 4.01 0.40
CA VAL A 82 12.60 3.20 -0.50
C VAL A 82 11.70 2.69 -1.62
N PHE A 83 12.06 2.99 -2.86
CA PHE A 83 11.48 2.33 -4.03
C PHE A 83 12.03 0.92 -4.13
N VAL A 84 11.16 -0.08 -4.19
CA VAL A 84 11.54 -1.49 -4.29
C VAL A 84 11.32 -1.93 -5.75
N PRO A 85 12.39 -2.17 -6.53
CA PRO A 85 12.28 -2.53 -7.94
C PRO A 85 11.68 -3.92 -8.17
#